data_AF-A0A7Y3XG63-F1
#
_entry.id   AF-A0A7Y3XG63-F1
#
_cell.length_a   1.000
_cell.length_b   1.000
_cell.length_c   1.000
_cell.angle_alpha   90.00
_cell.angle_beta   90.00
_cell.angle_gamma   90.00
#
_symmetry.space_group_name_H-M   'P 1'
#
loop_
_entity.id
_entity.type
_entity.pdbx_description
1 polymer ?
#
loop_
_entity_poly.entity_id
_entity_poly.type
_entity_poly.pdbx_seq_one_letter_code
_entity_poly.pdbx_strand_id
1 'polypeptide(L)'
;MIHSNAQLHLKRLFAATHLTLMAAIILPALPALGDDYAIIPIERDNEWSSAIAINNLSQTGGAMQGTFYGEPFLWDRGKYTLLGNMGPTGAGVFDVADSGFATGYYKDQMWLETPFAWEPRLREVHILPFIDGYDSAEAYGVNSAGIVAGTAGNAVAVVWTDGVPDTLPGIGGWGEGARDINEAGWIVGWAADDQLVTNPVLWTDRNTAQDLGTLGEWWSSGKAYAVSDSGQIAGYSRAPLDEHAFLWQDGEMFDLHDHPWLASYANGIGNNGEVVGVLIESDYDPEVTAFLWRDGDGMLELRNMLPPKSNWTNLRQALDINDFGQIVGYGYRSDRNNYNHGFLMTSVYPTFTLDQPTPGTAGEVNTITARNLTPGSKVYFIYGMVGGGSIIPRCEIVEAALQIDDPVIAGTATADANGVATLVGKVPSKWAGKEVLIQGLVSSECDISNLVVVKFE
;
A
#
# COMPACT_ATOMS: atom_id res chain seq x y z
N MET A 1 -29.90 -33.78 49.45
CA MET A 1 -30.64 -32.62 50.00
C MET A 1 -30.19 -31.38 49.24
N ILE A 2 -31.00 -30.98 48.24
CA ILE A 2 -31.54 -29.63 48.06
C ILE A 2 -30.65 -28.43 48.43
N HIS A 3 -30.30 -27.65 47.38
CA HIS A 3 -30.22 -26.17 47.27
C HIS A 3 -28.89 -25.40 47.36
N SER A 4 -28.52 -24.85 46.20
CA SER A 4 -28.35 -23.41 45.87
C SER A 4 -27.33 -22.55 46.64
N ASN A 5 -26.41 -21.89 45.94
CA ASN A 5 -26.57 -20.50 45.47
C ASN A 5 -25.24 -19.90 44.98
N ALA A 6 -25.34 -19.12 43.90
CA ALA A 6 -24.36 -18.16 43.42
C ALA A 6 -24.20 -16.97 44.37
N GLN A 7 -23.02 -16.32 44.39
CA GLN A 7 -22.83 -14.87 44.26
C GLN A 7 -21.38 -14.42 44.54
N LEU A 8 -20.84 -13.71 43.55
CA LEU A 8 -19.87 -12.59 43.59
C LEU A 8 -19.68 -11.89 44.97
N HIS A 9 -18.43 -11.55 45.34
CA HIS A 9 -17.94 -10.17 45.58
C HIS A 9 -16.51 -10.07 46.18
N LEU A 10 -15.64 -9.33 45.47
CA LEU A 10 -14.78 -8.22 45.92
C LEU A 10 -13.80 -8.36 47.12
N LYS A 11 -12.49 -8.26 46.83
CA LYS A 11 -11.50 -7.23 47.29
C LYS A 11 -10.07 -7.79 47.48
N ARG A 12 -9.08 -7.19 46.81
CA ARG A 12 -8.13 -6.22 47.43
C ARG A 12 -7.19 -5.57 46.39
N LEU A 13 -7.28 -4.24 46.37
CA LEU A 13 -6.34 -3.28 45.78
C LEU A 13 -4.93 -3.40 46.40
N PHE A 14 -3.90 -3.13 45.60
CA PHE A 14 -2.88 -2.12 45.95
C PHE A 14 -2.51 -1.31 44.71
N ALA A 15 -2.57 0.00 44.88
CA ALA A 15 -2.34 1.02 43.87
C ALA A 15 -0.85 1.30 43.66
N ALA A 16 -0.46 1.56 42.42
CA ALA A 16 0.65 2.44 42.10
C ALA A 16 0.26 3.26 40.87
N THR A 17 -0.06 4.52 41.14
CA THR A 17 -0.37 5.60 40.21
C THR A 17 0.85 5.98 39.38
N HIS A 18 0.77 5.83 38.05
CA HIS A 18 1.36 6.75 37.08
C HIS A 18 0.29 6.98 36.00
N LEU A 19 -0.16 8.23 35.91
CA LEU A 19 -1.23 8.68 35.05
C LEU A 19 -0.62 9.00 33.68
N THR A 20 -0.67 8.07 32.72
CA THR A 20 -0.58 8.41 31.30
C THR A 20 -2.00 8.43 30.75
N LEU A 21 -2.42 9.62 30.37
CA LEU A 21 -3.69 9.89 29.69
C LEU A 21 -3.58 9.34 28.26
N MET A 22 -3.67 8.02 28.06
CA MET A 22 -4.03 7.50 26.75
C MET A 22 -5.54 7.61 26.64
N ALA A 23 -6.00 8.66 25.97
CA ALA A 23 -7.32 8.64 25.36
C ALA A 23 -7.29 7.51 24.33
N ALA A 24 -7.78 6.33 24.72
CA ALA A 24 -8.21 5.35 23.75
C ALA A 24 -9.37 6.01 23.00
N ILE A 25 -9.06 6.61 21.85
CA ILE A 25 -10.06 6.89 20.84
C ILE A 25 -10.53 5.51 20.41
N ILE A 26 -11.64 5.06 20.98
CA ILE A 26 -12.42 3.97 20.42
C ILE A 26 -12.94 4.56 19.11
N LEU A 27 -12.19 4.34 18.02
CA LEU A 27 -12.73 4.52 16.69
C LEU A 27 -13.99 3.66 16.63
N PRO A 28 -15.18 4.22 16.34
CA PRO A 28 -16.32 3.38 16.07
C PRO A 28 -15.93 2.47 14.90
N ALA A 29 -16.31 1.19 14.98
CA ALA A 29 -16.26 0.30 13.82
C ALA A 29 -16.87 1.07 12.65
N LEU A 30 -16.05 1.35 11.64
CA LEU A 30 -16.47 2.11 10.47
C LEU A 30 -17.67 1.38 9.86
N PRO A 31 -18.78 2.07 9.59
CA PRO A 31 -19.86 1.44 8.83
C PRO A 31 -19.27 0.98 7.49
N ALA A 32 -19.72 -0.17 6.99
CA ALA A 32 -19.45 -0.64 5.64
C ALA A 32 -20.04 0.37 4.62
N LEU A 33 -19.31 1.46 4.42
CA LEU A 33 -19.43 2.41 3.33
C LEU A 33 -18.65 1.76 2.18
N GLY A 34 -19.16 1.82 0.95
CA GLY A 34 -18.39 1.31 -0.19
C GLY A 34 -16.99 1.92 -0.13
N ASP A 35 -15.96 1.08 -0.12
CA ASP A 35 -14.58 1.53 -0.01
C ASP A 35 -14.22 2.32 -1.27
N ASP A 36 -14.52 3.61 -1.23
CA ASP A 36 -14.21 4.55 -2.28
C ASP A 36 -12.72 4.89 -2.16
N TYR A 37 -11.97 4.74 -3.24
CA TYR A 37 -10.56 5.15 -3.29
C TYR A 37 -10.38 6.33 -4.24
N ALA A 38 -9.35 7.11 -3.96
CA ALA A 38 -8.68 7.94 -4.94
C ALA A 38 -7.47 7.19 -5.49
N ILE A 39 -7.10 7.44 -6.75
CA ILE A 39 -5.95 6.80 -7.39
C ILE A 39 -5.08 7.82 -8.13
N ILE A 40 -3.87 8.01 -7.62
CA ILE A 40 -2.89 8.97 -8.14
C ILE A 40 -1.89 8.21 -9.03
N PRO A 41 -1.66 8.63 -10.28
CA PRO A 41 -0.62 8.04 -11.13
C PRO A 41 0.77 8.44 -10.62
N ILE A 42 1.64 7.45 -10.45
CA ILE A 42 3.06 7.64 -10.08
C ILE A 42 3.90 7.52 -11.36
N GLU A 43 3.68 8.44 -12.29
CA GLU A 43 4.39 8.54 -13.57
C GLU A 43 4.92 9.95 -13.83
N ARG A 44 6.01 10.05 -14.62
CA ARG A 44 6.58 11.32 -15.08
C ARG A 44 6.38 11.42 -16.58
N ASP A 45 5.83 12.54 -17.07
CA ASP A 45 5.70 12.84 -18.51
C ASP A 45 5.03 11.72 -19.35
N ASN A 46 4.08 11.01 -18.75
CA ASN A 46 3.37 9.86 -19.33
C ASN A 46 4.26 8.64 -19.61
N GLU A 47 5.42 8.55 -18.96
CA GLU A 47 6.26 7.35 -18.98
C GLU A 47 5.62 6.25 -18.14
N TRP A 48 5.72 5.02 -18.63
CA TRP A 48 5.32 3.83 -17.89
C TRP A 48 6.23 3.64 -16.67
N SER A 49 5.70 3.10 -15.58
CA SER A 49 6.40 3.01 -14.30
C SER A 49 5.83 1.88 -13.44
N SER A 50 6.55 1.56 -12.37
CA SER A 50 6.03 0.81 -11.24
C SER A 50 6.35 1.54 -9.95
N ALA A 51 5.34 1.69 -9.10
CA ALA A 51 5.51 2.04 -7.69
C ALA A 51 5.62 0.71 -6.92
N ILE A 52 6.74 0.52 -6.22
CA ILE A 52 7.12 -0.77 -5.63
C ILE A 52 6.98 -0.75 -4.11
N ALA A 53 7.39 0.34 -3.47
CA ALA A 53 7.40 0.46 -2.01
C ALA A 53 6.84 1.81 -1.56
N ILE A 54 6.24 1.86 -0.37
CA ILE A 54 5.67 3.06 0.24
C ILE A 54 5.92 3.10 1.74
N ASN A 55 6.37 4.25 2.24
CA ASN A 55 6.50 4.47 3.68
C ASN A 55 5.27 5.17 4.29
N ASN A 56 5.23 5.35 5.61
CA ASN A 56 4.15 6.03 6.32
C ASN A 56 4.15 7.56 6.13
N LEU A 57 5.11 8.10 5.37
CA LEU A 57 5.11 9.49 4.91
C LEU A 57 4.62 9.63 3.46
N SER A 58 4.05 8.54 2.91
CA SER A 58 3.57 8.45 1.53
C SER A 58 4.67 8.67 0.48
N GLN A 59 5.93 8.49 0.87
CA GLN A 59 7.04 8.51 -0.06
C GLN A 59 7.12 7.15 -0.73
N THR A 60 7.25 7.16 -2.05
CA THR A 60 7.18 5.96 -2.87
C THR A 60 8.51 5.69 -3.57
N GLY A 61 8.99 4.46 -3.48
CA GLY A 61 10.10 3.96 -4.28
C GLY A 61 9.62 3.20 -5.50
N GLY A 62 10.35 3.25 -6.61
CA GLY A 62 10.00 2.45 -7.77
C GLY A 62 11.01 2.49 -8.91
N ALA A 63 10.53 2.08 -10.09
CA ALA A 63 11.27 2.08 -11.34
C ALA A 63 10.47 2.81 -12.44
N MET A 64 11.10 3.78 -13.10
CA MET A 64 10.54 4.52 -14.24
C MET A 64 10.97 3.84 -15.54
N GLN A 65 10.09 3.79 -16.55
CA GLN A 65 10.30 3.08 -17.82
C GLN A 65 10.70 1.60 -17.63
N GLY A 66 10.10 0.97 -16.62
CA GLY A 66 10.39 -0.39 -16.21
C GLY A 66 9.29 -0.90 -15.29
N THR A 67 9.09 -2.23 -15.25
CA THR A 67 8.19 -2.84 -14.25
C THR A 67 8.90 -3.12 -12.93
N PHE A 68 10.18 -3.51 -13.00
CA PHE A 68 11.07 -3.67 -11.84
C PHE A 68 12.48 -3.16 -12.11
N TYR A 69 12.83 -2.98 -13.40
CA TYR A 69 14.15 -2.56 -13.84
C TYR A 69 13.97 -1.42 -14.85
N GLY A 70 14.29 -0.21 -14.39
CA GLY A 70 14.16 1.04 -15.13
C GLY A 70 15.10 2.09 -14.55
N GLU A 71 14.70 3.36 -14.59
CA GLU A 71 15.38 4.41 -13.82
C GLU A 71 14.85 4.41 -12.39
N PRO A 72 15.67 4.12 -11.37
CA PRO A 72 15.24 4.08 -9.98
C PRO A 72 14.84 5.48 -9.51
N PHE A 73 13.69 5.60 -8.86
CA PHE A 73 13.18 6.88 -8.39
C PHE A 73 12.62 6.81 -6.97
N LEU A 74 12.63 7.97 -6.32
CA LEU A 74 11.81 8.28 -5.17
C LEU A 74 10.78 9.34 -5.57
N TRP A 75 9.55 9.16 -5.15
CA TRP A 75 8.45 10.08 -5.33
C TRP A 75 7.95 10.58 -3.98
N ASP A 76 7.74 11.88 -3.89
CA ASP A 76 7.15 12.53 -2.71
C ASP A 76 6.20 13.60 -3.25
N ARG A 77 4.89 13.33 -3.17
CA ARG A 77 3.80 14.27 -3.46
C ARG A 77 3.96 15.03 -4.78
N GLY A 78 4.13 14.28 -5.85
CA GLY A 78 4.27 14.79 -7.22
C GLY A 78 5.70 15.18 -7.60
N LYS A 79 6.65 15.15 -6.65
CA LYS A 79 8.06 15.44 -6.91
C LYS A 79 8.87 14.16 -7.05
N TYR A 80 9.54 14.01 -8.19
CA TYR A 80 10.44 12.90 -8.46
C TYR A 80 11.90 13.25 -8.15
N THR A 81 12.59 12.32 -7.49
CA THR A 81 14.05 12.29 -7.34
C THR A 81 14.56 11.04 -8.02
N LEU A 82 15.22 11.20 -9.17
CA LEU A 82 15.91 10.10 -9.82
C LEU A 82 17.19 9.79 -9.06
N LEU A 83 17.43 8.50 -8.79
CA LEU A 83 18.65 8.05 -8.11
C LEU A 83 19.82 7.82 -9.09
N GLY A 84 19.58 8.04 -10.38
CA GLY A 84 20.56 7.94 -11.45
C GLY A 84 20.44 6.64 -12.24
N ASN A 85 20.98 6.63 -13.46
CA ASN A 85 21.04 5.43 -14.30
C ASN A 85 22.24 4.58 -13.86
N MET A 86 21.97 3.53 -13.07
CA MET A 86 23.01 2.73 -12.41
C MET A 86 23.50 1.54 -13.23
N GLY A 87 22.99 1.33 -14.43
CA GLY A 87 23.41 0.21 -15.26
C GLY A 87 22.63 0.15 -16.56
N PRO A 88 23.14 -0.54 -17.59
CA PRO A 88 22.53 -0.55 -18.91
C PRO A 88 21.20 -1.34 -18.98
N THR A 89 20.89 -2.17 -17.98
CA THR A 89 19.71 -3.04 -17.96
C THR A 89 18.64 -2.61 -16.96
N GLY A 90 18.91 -1.56 -16.16
CA GLY A 90 17.95 -0.92 -15.26
C GLY A 90 18.14 -1.26 -13.77
N ALA A 91 17.43 -0.52 -12.94
CA ALA A 91 17.40 -0.65 -11.48
C ALA A 91 15.99 -0.36 -10.95
N GLY A 92 15.76 -0.66 -9.68
CA GLY A 92 14.53 -0.30 -8.97
C GLY A 92 14.82 0.01 -7.51
N VAL A 93 14.00 0.87 -6.91
CA VAL A 93 13.92 0.99 -5.45
C VAL A 93 12.87 -0.03 -4.99
N PHE A 94 13.29 -0.97 -4.14
CA PHE A 94 12.46 -2.09 -3.68
C PHE A 94 11.87 -1.88 -2.30
N ASP A 95 12.44 -0.97 -1.51
CA ASP A 95 11.90 -0.57 -0.21
C ASP A 95 12.32 0.86 0.16
N VAL A 96 11.48 1.52 0.96
CA VAL A 96 11.67 2.88 1.49
C VAL A 96 11.20 2.93 2.94
N ALA A 97 12.09 3.25 3.88
CA ALA A 97 11.77 3.42 5.29
C ALA A 97 11.19 4.81 5.61
N ASP A 98 10.54 4.96 6.77
CA ASP A 98 9.99 6.24 7.26
C ASP A 98 11.04 7.34 7.47
N SER A 99 12.28 6.94 7.76
CA SER A 99 13.45 7.84 7.79
C SER A 99 13.84 8.41 6.42
N GLY A 100 13.32 7.86 5.33
CA GLY A 100 13.67 8.16 3.95
C GLY A 100 14.85 7.36 3.40
N PHE A 101 15.42 6.43 4.18
CA PHE A 101 16.32 5.41 3.62
C PHE A 101 15.58 4.63 2.55
N ALA A 102 16.28 4.28 1.47
CA ALA A 102 15.71 3.45 0.43
C ALA A 102 16.75 2.46 -0.07
N THR A 103 16.31 1.29 -0.51
CA THR A 103 17.23 0.26 -1.01
C THR A 103 16.74 -0.34 -2.31
N GLY A 104 17.65 -1.00 -3.00
CA GLY A 104 17.36 -1.70 -4.23
C GLY A 104 18.63 -2.25 -4.85
N TYR A 105 18.52 -2.61 -6.11
CA TYR A 105 19.66 -3.09 -6.87
C TYR A 105 19.51 -2.72 -8.34
N TYR A 106 20.63 -2.75 -9.05
CA TYR A 106 20.65 -2.62 -10.50
C TYR A 106 21.28 -3.84 -11.13
N LYS A 107 20.93 -4.10 -12.38
CA LYS A 107 21.56 -5.16 -13.18
C LYS A 107 22.63 -4.56 -14.09
N ASP A 108 23.72 -5.28 -14.26
CA ASP A 108 24.77 -4.93 -15.21
C ASP A 108 24.57 -5.63 -16.58
N GLN A 109 25.55 -5.50 -17.50
CA GLN A 109 25.49 -6.15 -18.83
C GLN A 109 25.61 -7.68 -18.77
N MET A 110 26.14 -8.20 -17.67
CA MET A 110 26.30 -9.62 -17.42
C MET A 110 25.12 -10.21 -16.63
N TRP A 111 24.08 -9.40 -16.38
CA TRP A 111 22.92 -9.75 -15.56
C TRP A 111 23.27 -10.01 -14.10
N LEU A 112 24.38 -9.45 -13.60
CA LEU A 112 24.71 -9.49 -12.18
C LEU A 112 24.04 -8.33 -11.46
N GLU A 113 23.42 -8.64 -10.33
CA GLU A 113 22.77 -7.71 -9.44
C GLU A 113 23.79 -7.02 -8.53
N THR A 114 23.78 -5.68 -8.51
CA THR A 114 24.58 -4.88 -7.58
C THR A 114 23.66 -4.14 -6.61
N PRO A 115 23.78 -4.40 -5.29
CA PRO A 115 22.91 -3.80 -4.30
C PRO A 115 23.31 -2.35 -4.00
N PHE A 116 22.32 -1.50 -3.73
CA PHE A 116 22.55 -0.12 -3.33
C PHE A 116 21.64 0.31 -2.18
N ALA A 117 22.06 1.36 -1.48
CA ALA A 117 21.26 2.09 -0.50
C ALA A 117 21.33 3.59 -0.78
N TRP A 118 20.19 4.26 -0.65
CA TRP A 118 20.06 5.71 -0.67
C TRP A 118 20.08 6.26 0.75
N GLU A 119 21.00 7.18 1.02
CA GLU A 119 21.08 7.89 2.29
C GLU A 119 20.38 9.26 2.17
N PRO A 120 19.21 9.46 2.80
CA PRO A 120 18.39 10.65 2.61
C PRO A 120 19.05 11.94 3.09
N ARG A 121 19.94 11.88 4.10
CA ARG A 121 20.63 13.05 4.66
C ARG A 121 21.72 13.56 3.73
N LEU A 122 22.42 12.64 3.06
CA LEU A 122 23.47 12.96 2.09
C LEU A 122 22.89 13.19 0.69
N ARG A 123 21.72 12.60 0.40
CA ARG A 123 21.12 12.53 -0.93
C ARG A 123 22.04 11.86 -1.94
N GLU A 124 22.65 10.77 -1.49
CA GLU A 124 23.63 10.01 -2.24
C GLU A 124 23.25 8.54 -2.24
N VAL A 125 23.64 7.86 -3.31
CA VAL A 125 23.52 6.42 -3.44
C VAL A 125 24.87 5.80 -3.11
N HIS A 126 24.85 4.79 -2.24
CA HIS A 126 25.98 3.99 -1.85
C HIS A 126 25.81 2.57 -2.39
N ILE A 127 26.85 2.03 -3.02
CA ILE A 127 26.89 0.61 -3.37
C ILE A 127 27.18 -0.17 -2.10
N LEU A 128 26.34 -1.16 -1.80
CA LEU A 128 26.52 -2.02 -0.65
C LEU A 128 27.63 -3.04 -0.96
N PRO A 129 28.60 -3.27 -0.06
CA PRO A 129 29.66 -4.25 -0.27
C PRO A 129 29.10 -5.67 -0.42
N PHE A 130 29.70 -6.45 -1.31
CA PHE A 130 29.39 -7.87 -1.45
C PHE A 130 29.95 -8.69 -0.27
N ILE A 131 29.33 -9.84 -0.01
CA ILE A 131 29.89 -10.86 0.88
C ILE A 131 31.07 -11.56 0.20
N ASP A 132 32.10 -11.92 0.98
CA ASP A 132 33.22 -12.71 0.52
C ASP A 132 32.76 -14.00 -0.21
N GLY A 133 33.19 -14.15 -1.47
CA GLY A 133 32.85 -15.30 -2.30
C GLY A 133 31.63 -15.10 -3.22
N TYR A 134 30.95 -13.95 -3.13
CA TYR A 134 29.83 -13.58 -3.99
C TYR A 134 30.13 -12.27 -4.73
N ASP A 135 29.67 -12.17 -5.97
CA ASP A 135 29.84 -11.01 -6.85
C ASP A 135 28.50 -10.42 -7.33
N SER A 136 27.38 -10.94 -6.82
CA SER A 136 26.04 -10.37 -6.99
C SER A 136 25.25 -10.38 -5.69
N ALA A 137 24.38 -9.39 -5.53
CA ALA A 137 23.42 -9.31 -4.44
C ALA A 137 22.26 -8.36 -4.76
N GLU A 138 21.12 -8.64 -4.13
CA GLU A 138 19.87 -7.90 -4.21
C GLU A 138 19.56 -7.37 -2.82
N ALA A 139 19.33 -6.06 -2.70
CA ALA A 139 18.88 -5.45 -1.47
C ALA A 139 17.39 -5.16 -1.58
N TYR A 140 16.60 -5.74 -0.68
CA TYR A 140 15.15 -5.83 -0.81
C TYR A 140 14.38 -5.03 0.23
N GLY A 141 14.82 -5.05 1.50
CA GLY A 141 14.15 -4.36 2.60
C GLY A 141 15.12 -3.47 3.38
N VAL A 142 14.63 -2.39 3.98
CA VAL A 142 15.39 -1.44 4.79
C VAL A 142 14.53 -0.83 5.89
N ASN A 143 15.04 -0.76 7.12
CA ASN A 143 14.34 -0.08 8.21
C ASN A 143 14.87 1.33 8.47
N SER A 144 14.25 2.07 9.40
CA SER A 144 14.62 3.47 9.68
C SER A 144 15.97 3.66 10.37
N ALA A 145 16.60 2.58 10.82
CA ALA A 145 17.99 2.59 11.28
C ALA A 145 19.01 2.45 10.12
N GLY A 146 18.55 2.24 8.88
CA GLY A 146 19.40 2.00 7.72
C GLY A 146 19.95 0.57 7.66
N ILE A 147 19.38 -0.36 8.42
CA ILE A 147 19.71 -1.78 8.30
C ILE A 147 19.00 -2.33 7.08
N VAL A 148 19.74 -3.01 6.21
CA VAL A 148 19.23 -3.53 4.94
C VAL A 148 19.21 -5.05 4.97
N ALA A 149 18.13 -5.66 4.51
CA ALA A 149 18.00 -7.10 4.31
C ALA A 149 17.96 -7.42 2.81
N GLY A 150 18.56 -8.56 2.43
CA GLY A 150 18.59 -8.97 1.04
C GLY A 150 19.18 -10.35 0.80
N THR A 151 19.53 -10.63 -0.45
CA THR A 151 20.01 -11.95 -0.89
C THR A 151 21.27 -11.80 -1.75
N ALA A 152 22.32 -12.55 -1.46
CA ALA A 152 23.54 -12.63 -2.27
C ALA A 152 23.58 -13.91 -3.12
N GLY A 153 24.15 -13.79 -4.32
CA GLY A 153 24.16 -14.87 -5.31
C GLY A 153 22.76 -15.39 -5.59
N ASN A 154 22.60 -16.72 -5.60
CA ASN A 154 21.30 -17.34 -5.87
C ASN A 154 20.48 -17.66 -4.62
N ALA A 155 21.10 -17.73 -3.43
CA ALA A 155 20.44 -18.22 -2.22
C ALA A 155 21.30 -18.06 -0.95
N VAL A 156 21.82 -16.85 -0.67
CA VAL A 156 22.37 -16.52 0.66
C VAL A 156 21.66 -15.32 1.24
N ALA A 157 21.06 -15.47 2.42
CA ALA A 157 20.38 -14.39 3.12
C ALA A 157 21.42 -13.47 3.78
N VAL A 158 21.26 -12.16 3.58
CA VAL A 158 22.24 -11.15 3.96
C VAL A 158 21.57 -10.02 4.71
N VAL A 159 22.29 -9.50 5.70
CA VAL A 159 21.96 -8.24 6.35
C VAL A 159 23.16 -7.28 6.27
N TRP A 160 22.94 -6.04 5.85
CA TRP A 160 23.94 -4.98 5.95
C TRP A 160 23.62 -4.11 7.16
N THR A 161 24.59 -3.95 8.06
CA THR A 161 24.52 -3.01 9.19
C THR A 161 25.65 -2.02 9.06
N ASP A 162 25.33 -0.72 8.98
CA ASP A 162 26.31 0.33 8.69
C ASP A 162 27.16 0.04 7.43
N GLY A 163 26.52 -0.57 6.42
CA GLY A 163 27.15 -0.98 5.16
C GLY A 163 28.05 -2.22 5.26
N VAL A 164 28.15 -2.87 6.41
CA VAL A 164 28.92 -4.12 6.57
C VAL A 164 27.98 -5.32 6.38
N PRO A 165 28.23 -6.19 5.37
CA PRO A 165 27.42 -7.39 5.17
C PRO A 165 27.72 -8.48 6.20
N ASP A 166 26.68 -9.18 6.63
CA ASP A 166 26.75 -10.42 7.40
C ASP A 166 25.72 -11.42 6.89
N THR A 167 26.00 -12.72 7.03
CA THR A 167 25.12 -13.79 6.56
C THR A 167 24.11 -14.18 7.64
N LEU A 168 22.87 -14.47 7.23
CA LEU A 168 21.86 -15.05 8.11
C LEU A 168 21.85 -16.58 7.95
N PRO A 169 21.66 -17.34 9.05
CA PRO A 169 21.66 -18.80 9.00
C PRO A 169 20.37 -19.36 8.39
N GLY A 170 20.45 -20.52 7.73
CA GLY A 170 19.29 -21.29 7.28
C GLY A 170 18.70 -22.21 8.35
N ILE A 171 17.77 -23.09 7.95
CA ILE A 171 17.05 -24.04 8.84
C ILE A 171 17.53 -25.50 8.73
N GLY A 172 18.65 -25.75 8.05
CA GLY A 172 19.28 -27.08 7.95
C GLY A 172 19.76 -27.41 6.53
N GLY A 173 19.00 -26.97 5.53
CA GLY A 173 19.30 -27.17 4.11
C GLY A 173 20.26 -26.16 3.50
N TRP A 174 20.34 -26.20 2.18
CA TRP A 174 21.10 -25.26 1.36
C TRP A 174 20.17 -24.32 0.62
N GLY A 175 20.32 -23.02 0.89
CA GLY A 175 19.67 -21.97 0.13
C GLY A 175 18.68 -21.19 0.98
N GLU A 176 18.96 -19.90 1.13
CA GLU A 176 18.18 -18.98 1.93
C GLU A 176 18.20 -17.58 1.33
N GLY A 177 17.17 -16.79 1.54
CA GLY A 177 17.12 -15.41 1.06
C GLY A 177 16.30 -14.56 2.00
N ALA A 178 16.76 -13.34 2.27
CA ALA A 178 16.00 -12.36 3.02
C ALA A 178 15.29 -11.41 2.05
N ARG A 179 14.05 -11.05 2.39
CA ARG A 179 13.16 -10.31 1.51
C ARG A 179 12.66 -9.00 2.10
N ASP A 180 12.53 -8.91 3.42
CA ASP A 180 12.00 -7.73 4.10
C ASP A 180 12.47 -7.63 5.56
N ILE A 181 12.40 -6.44 6.15
CA ILE A 181 12.83 -6.14 7.52
C ILE A 181 11.93 -5.05 8.16
N ASN A 182 11.43 -5.31 9.37
CA ASN A 182 10.65 -4.32 10.12
C ASN A 182 11.52 -3.39 11.01
N GLU A 183 10.89 -2.43 11.69
CA GLU A 183 11.58 -1.46 12.55
C GLU A 183 12.23 -2.08 13.80
N ALA A 184 11.75 -3.25 14.25
CA ALA A 184 12.40 -4.02 15.31
C ALA A 184 13.65 -4.79 14.82
N GLY A 185 13.91 -4.78 13.51
CA GLY A 185 14.99 -5.53 12.87
C GLY A 185 14.69 -7.01 12.66
N TRP A 186 13.41 -7.40 12.71
CA TRP A 186 12.97 -8.74 12.35
C TRP A 186 12.99 -8.88 10.85
N ILE A 187 13.64 -9.93 10.36
CA ILE A 187 13.84 -10.17 8.93
C ILE A 187 13.02 -11.38 8.53
N VAL A 188 12.39 -11.33 7.36
CA VAL A 188 11.66 -12.47 6.79
C VAL A 188 12.19 -12.86 5.42
N GLY A 189 11.88 -14.08 5.01
CA GLY A 189 12.27 -14.58 3.70
C GLY A 189 11.97 -16.07 3.55
N TRP A 190 12.94 -16.79 3.02
CA TRP A 190 12.85 -18.24 2.84
C TRP A 190 14.16 -18.95 3.18
N ALA A 191 14.07 -20.21 3.59
CA ALA A 191 15.22 -21.10 3.71
C ALA A 191 14.83 -22.54 3.40
N ALA A 192 15.77 -23.33 2.86
CA ALA A 192 15.59 -24.75 2.64
C ALA A 192 15.87 -25.56 3.92
N ASP A 193 15.07 -26.60 4.16
CA ASP A 193 15.33 -27.60 5.20
C ASP A 193 16.23 -28.75 4.70
N ASP A 194 16.53 -29.71 5.58
CA ASP A 194 17.34 -30.91 5.25
C ASP A 194 16.74 -31.78 4.14
N GLN A 195 15.46 -31.59 3.81
CA GLN A 195 14.73 -32.28 2.74
C GLN A 195 14.67 -31.46 1.45
N LEU A 196 15.34 -30.29 1.41
CA LEU A 196 15.34 -29.32 0.32
C LEU A 196 13.97 -28.68 0.06
N VAL A 197 13.09 -28.70 1.06
CA VAL A 197 11.81 -27.99 1.03
C VAL A 197 12.06 -26.55 1.45
N THR A 198 11.64 -25.60 0.62
CA THR A 198 11.80 -24.16 0.90
C THR A 198 10.65 -23.67 1.75
N ASN A 199 10.94 -23.26 2.98
CA ASN A 199 9.94 -22.78 3.93
C ASN A 199 10.06 -21.26 4.13
N PRO A 200 8.94 -20.57 4.43
CA PRO A 200 8.98 -19.21 4.92
C PRO A 200 9.65 -19.18 6.29
N VAL A 201 10.54 -18.21 6.51
CA VAL A 201 11.32 -18.11 7.74
C VAL A 201 11.34 -16.70 8.31
N LEU A 202 11.61 -16.62 9.62
CA LEU A 202 11.75 -15.40 10.41
C LEU A 202 13.07 -15.41 11.18
N TRP A 203 13.83 -14.31 11.12
CA TRP A 203 14.99 -14.05 11.96
C TRP A 203 14.68 -12.87 12.90
N THR A 204 14.54 -13.14 14.21
CA THR A 204 14.32 -12.08 15.23
C THR A 204 15.60 -11.62 15.93
N ASP A 205 16.64 -12.47 15.94
CA ASP A 205 17.92 -12.21 16.59
C ASP A 205 19.13 -12.34 15.64
N ARG A 206 18.87 -12.50 14.33
CA ARG A 206 19.84 -12.74 13.23
C ARG A 206 20.67 -14.02 13.34
N ASN A 207 20.59 -14.75 14.45
CA ASN A 207 21.42 -15.91 14.75
C ASN A 207 20.64 -17.23 14.61
N THR A 208 19.31 -17.16 14.57
CA THR A 208 18.45 -18.32 14.42
C THR A 208 17.36 -18.02 13.40
N ALA A 209 17.20 -18.91 12.42
CA ALA A 209 16.02 -18.93 11.56
C ALA A 209 14.91 -19.72 12.24
N GLN A 210 13.74 -19.11 12.40
CA GLN A 210 12.51 -19.79 12.77
C GLN A 210 11.78 -20.22 11.51
N ASP A 211 11.51 -21.52 11.39
CA ASP A 211 10.59 -22.05 10.39
C ASP A 211 9.13 -21.69 10.77
N LEU A 212 8.40 -21.09 9.82
CA LEU A 212 7.00 -20.68 10.00
C LEU A 212 6.01 -21.77 9.57
N GLY A 213 6.48 -22.85 8.95
CA GLY A 213 5.67 -23.92 8.39
C GLY A 213 5.05 -23.56 7.04
N THR A 214 4.12 -24.40 6.57
CA THR A 214 3.38 -24.20 5.31
C THR A 214 1.92 -24.61 5.46
N LEU A 215 1.04 -24.13 4.58
CA LEU A 215 -0.38 -24.49 4.53
C LEU A 215 -0.66 -25.94 4.11
N GLY A 216 0.30 -26.60 3.46
CA GLY A 216 0.14 -27.97 2.96
C GLY A 216 0.82 -29.02 3.83
N GLU A 217 1.03 -30.20 3.24
CA GLU A 217 1.76 -31.28 3.89
C GLU A 217 3.27 -31.00 3.93
N TRP A 218 4.05 -31.90 4.52
CA TRP A 218 5.50 -31.75 4.75
C TRP A 218 6.37 -31.52 3.50
N TRP A 219 5.83 -31.65 2.29
CA TRP A 219 6.54 -31.41 1.02
C TRP A 219 6.13 -30.08 0.35
N SER A 220 5.24 -29.31 0.97
CA SER A 220 4.84 -27.99 0.51
C SER A 220 5.94 -26.96 0.73
N SER A 221 6.04 -25.99 -0.16
CA SER A 221 7.01 -24.89 -0.09
C SER A 221 6.32 -23.54 0.07
N GLY A 222 6.98 -22.56 0.67
CA GLY A 222 6.49 -21.18 0.72
C GLY A 222 7.61 -20.16 0.90
N LYS A 223 7.24 -18.88 0.82
CA LYS A 223 8.15 -17.76 1.09
C LYS A 223 7.40 -16.65 1.80
N ALA A 224 8.06 -16.02 2.77
CA ALA A 224 7.60 -14.78 3.36
C ALA A 224 8.14 -13.60 2.57
N TYR A 225 7.28 -12.64 2.25
CA TYR A 225 7.62 -11.48 1.43
C TYR A 225 7.56 -10.16 2.18
N ALA A 226 6.73 -10.06 3.22
CA ALA A 226 6.58 -8.83 3.98
C ALA A 226 6.39 -9.11 5.47
N VAL A 227 6.84 -8.18 6.32
CA VAL A 227 6.71 -8.23 7.77
C VAL A 227 6.30 -6.88 8.34
N SER A 228 5.24 -6.86 9.15
CA SER A 228 4.81 -5.65 9.87
C SER A 228 5.64 -5.40 11.13
N ASP A 229 5.61 -4.19 11.68
CA ASP A 229 6.19 -3.86 12.99
C ASP A 229 5.47 -4.56 14.16
N SER A 230 4.21 -4.96 13.95
CA SER A 230 3.48 -5.82 14.89
C SER A 230 3.96 -7.29 14.86
N GLY A 231 4.83 -7.66 13.90
CA GLY A 231 5.37 -9.01 13.77
C GLY A 231 4.47 -9.97 13.00
N GLN A 232 3.45 -9.47 12.30
CA GLN A 232 2.65 -10.24 11.37
C GLN A 232 3.44 -10.39 10.06
N ILE A 233 3.30 -11.54 9.41
CA ILE A 233 4.11 -11.89 8.23
C ILE A 233 3.19 -12.31 7.11
N ALA A 234 3.43 -11.80 5.91
CA ALA A 234 2.66 -12.16 4.73
C ALA A 234 3.56 -12.75 3.65
N GLY A 235 2.99 -13.62 2.82
CA GLY A 235 3.70 -14.26 1.72
C GLY A 235 2.82 -15.23 0.97
N TYR A 236 3.42 -16.29 0.42
CA TYR A 236 2.68 -17.38 -0.19
C TYR A 236 3.18 -18.74 0.28
N SER A 237 2.27 -19.71 0.30
CA SER A 237 2.54 -21.10 0.61
C SER A 237 1.85 -21.99 -0.41
N ARG A 238 2.53 -23.05 -0.83
CA ARG A 238 1.97 -24.07 -1.69
C ARG A 238 0.96 -24.91 -0.91
N ALA A 239 -0.30 -24.76 -1.25
CA ALA A 239 -1.37 -25.68 -0.86
C ALA A 239 -1.31 -26.94 -1.77
N PRO A 240 -2.10 -28.00 -1.51
CA PRO A 240 -1.96 -29.27 -2.24
C PRO A 240 -2.09 -29.18 -3.77
N LEU A 241 -2.77 -28.16 -4.30
CA LEU A 241 -2.97 -27.97 -5.74
C LEU A 241 -2.28 -26.71 -6.26
N ASP A 242 -2.39 -25.60 -5.52
CA ASP A 242 -2.02 -24.27 -6.00
C ASP A 242 -1.25 -23.46 -4.93
N GLU A 243 -0.84 -22.23 -5.27
CA GLU A 243 -0.13 -21.32 -4.36
C GLU A 243 -1.10 -20.31 -3.75
N HIS A 244 -1.13 -20.24 -2.42
CA HIS A 244 -2.08 -19.42 -1.66
C HIS A 244 -1.33 -18.36 -0.86
N ALA A 245 -1.87 -17.14 -0.85
CA ALA A 245 -1.42 -16.09 0.04
C ALA A 245 -1.70 -16.50 1.49
N PHE A 246 -0.76 -16.22 2.39
CA PHE A 246 -0.94 -16.49 3.81
C PHE A 246 -0.71 -15.23 4.65
N LEU A 247 -1.32 -15.24 5.84
CA LEU A 247 -0.96 -14.39 6.97
C LEU A 247 -0.43 -15.29 8.08
N TRP A 248 0.75 -15.02 8.61
CA TRP A 248 1.27 -15.68 9.80
C TRP A 248 1.22 -14.71 10.98
N GLN A 249 0.59 -15.16 12.06
CA GLN A 249 0.39 -14.37 13.26
C GLN A 249 0.28 -15.29 14.47
N ASP A 250 0.89 -14.89 15.59
CA ASP A 250 0.80 -15.59 16.88
C ASP A 250 1.18 -17.08 16.83
N GLY A 251 2.09 -17.46 15.92
CA GLY A 251 2.55 -18.84 15.77
C GLY A 251 1.74 -19.69 14.78
N GLU A 252 0.70 -19.13 14.16
CA GLU A 252 -0.20 -19.85 13.26
C GLU A 252 -0.16 -19.24 11.85
N MET A 253 -0.25 -20.10 10.83
CA MET A 253 -0.37 -19.70 9.42
C MET A 253 -1.82 -19.81 8.97
N PHE A 254 -2.40 -18.68 8.57
CA PHE A 254 -3.76 -18.54 8.06
C PHE A 254 -3.74 -18.50 6.54
N ASP A 255 -4.54 -19.36 5.92
CA ASP A 255 -4.81 -19.29 4.48
C ASP A 255 -5.72 -18.09 4.20
N LEU A 256 -5.25 -17.14 3.39
CA LEU A 256 -6.05 -15.98 2.99
C LEU A 256 -6.86 -16.25 1.72
N HIS A 257 -6.58 -17.35 1.02
CA HIS A 257 -7.17 -17.62 -0.28
C HIS A 257 -8.63 -18.06 -0.15
N ASP A 258 -9.54 -17.10 -0.32
CA ASP A 258 -11.00 -17.30 -0.32
C ASP A 258 -11.65 -16.95 -1.67
N HIS A 259 -10.83 -16.81 -2.72
CA HIS A 259 -11.22 -16.31 -4.04
C HIS A 259 -11.35 -17.44 -5.08
N PRO A 260 -12.22 -17.34 -6.10
CA PRO A 260 -12.35 -18.36 -7.15
C PRO A 260 -11.18 -18.45 -8.15
N TRP A 261 -10.12 -17.67 -7.97
CA TRP A 261 -8.97 -17.63 -8.88
C TRP A 261 -7.98 -18.75 -8.53
N LEU A 262 -7.08 -19.09 -9.45
CA LEU A 262 -6.20 -20.24 -9.31
C LEU A 262 -5.17 -20.09 -8.18
N ALA A 263 -4.54 -18.93 -8.06
CA ALA A 263 -3.47 -18.71 -7.09
C ALA A 263 -3.48 -17.28 -6.54
N SER A 264 -2.78 -17.08 -5.42
CA SER A 264 -2.61 -15.77 -4.79
C SER A 264 -1.26 -15.64 -4.11
N TYR A 265 -0.74 -14.41 -4.09
CA TYR A 265 0.52 -14.06 -3.40
C TYR A 265 0.32 -12.76 -2.66
N ALA A 266 0.63 -12.74 -1.36
CA ALA A 266 0.71 -11.51 -0.60
C ALA A 266 2.10 -10.88 -0.78
N ASN A 267 2.13 -9.63 -1.24
CA ASN A 267 3.36 -8.89 -1.50
C ASN A 267 3.69 -7.88 -0.39
N GLY A 268 2.68 -7.33 0.28
CA GLY A 268 2.84 -6.32 1.33
C GLY A 268 1.84 -6.48 2.47
N ILE A 269 2.18 -5.99 3.66
CA ILE A 269 1.35 -6.01 4.86
C ILE A 269 1.55 -4.72 5.68
N GLY A 270 0.46 -4.07 6.07
CA GLY A 270 0.50 -2.89 6.95
C GLY A 270 0.35 -3.28 8.42
N ASN A 271 0.69 -2.38 9.36
CA ASN A 271 0.61 -2.66 10.81
C ASN A 271 -0.81 -2.92 11.33
N ASN A 272 -1.84 -2.60 10.55
CA ASN A 272 -3.24 -2.92 10.88
C ASN A 272 -3.64 -4.36 10.48
N GLY A 273 -2.72 -5.15 9.92
CA GLY A 273 -2.98 -6.51 9.44
C GLY A 273 -3.64 -6.58 8.06
N GLU A 274 -3.76 -5.45 7.35
CA GLU A 274 -4.22 -5.41 5.96
C GLU A 274 -3.13 -5.95 5.04
N VAL A 275 -3.50 -6.86 4.13
CA VAL A 275 -2.56 -7.54 3.24
C VAL A 275 -2.89 -7.23 1.79
N VAL A 276 -1.90 -6.89 0.99
CA VAL A 276 -2.09 -6.63 -0.45
C VAL A 276 -1.25 -7.56 -1.30
N GLY A 277 -1.69 -7.77 -2.54
CA GLY A 277 -0.94 -8.64 -3.43
C GLY A 277 -1.55 -8.82 -4.80
N VAL A 278 -1.40 -10.03 -5.33
CA VAL A 278 -1.89 -10.42 -6.65
C VAL A 278 -2.69 -11.73 -6.59
N LEU A 279 -3.81 -11.74 -7.30
CA LEU A 279 -4.58 -12.92 -7.67
C LEU A 279 -4.22 -13.34 -9.10
N ILE A 280 -4.13 -14.64 -9.37
CA ILE A 280 -3.85 -15.21 -10.69
C ILE A 280 -5.03 -16.09 -11.14
N GLU A 281 -5.66 -15.76 -12.27
CA GLU A 281 -6.87 -16.46 -12.74
C GLU A 281 -6.54 -17.82 -13.37
N SER A 282 -5.47 -17.90 -14.17
CA SER A 282 -5.09 -19.13 -14.87
C SER A 282 -3.60 -19.19 -15.22
N ASP A 283 -3.09 -20.41 -15.44
CA ASP A 283 -1.67 -20.66 -15.77
C ASP A 283 -1.27 -20.29 -17.21
N TYR A 284 -2.23 -20.17 -18.13
CA TYR A 284 -1.96 -20.05 -19.56
C TYR A 284 -2.37 -18.66 -20.06
N ASP A 285 -1.46 -17.70 -19.87
CA ASP A 285 -1.67 -16.25 -20.01
C ASP A 285 -2.38 -15.65 -18.78
N PRO A 286 -1.69 -15.52 -17.63
CA PRO A 286 -2.32 -15.17 -16.37
C PRO A 286 -2.93 -13.78 -16.46
N GLU A 287 -4.26 -13.72 -16.58
CA GLU A 287 -4.99 -12.56 -16.11
C GLU A 287 -4.71 -12.45 -14.60
N VAL A 288 -4.14 -11.31 -14.24
CA VAL A 288 -3.79 -10.98 -12.85
C VAL A 288 -4.58 -9.75 -12.42
N THR A 289 -4.95 -9.72 -11.15
CA THR A 289 -5.52 -8.54 -10.51
C THR A 289 -4.94 -8.32 -9.13
N ALA A 290 -4.80 -7.06 -8.76
CA ALA A 290 -4.41 -6.67 -7.41
C ALA A 290 -5.56 -6.92 -6.44
N PHE A 291 -5.24 -7.39 -5.23
CA PHE A 291 -6.19 -7.55 -4.14
C PHE A 291 -5.76 -6.78 -2.89
N LEU A 292 -6.74 -6.49 -2.05
CA LEU A 292 -6.61 -6.12 -0.64
C LEU A 292 -7.38 -7.16 0.19
N TRP A 293 -6.75 -7.69 1.22
CA TRP A 293 -7.38 -8.56 2.20
C TRP A 293 -7.50 -7.83 3.54
N ARG A 294 -8.66 -7.99 4.17
CA ARG A 294 -8.96 -7.47 5.52
C ARG A 294 -9.66 -8.55 6.32
N ASP A 295 -9.36 -8.61 7.62
CA ASP A 295 -10.10 -9.47 8.53
C ASP A 295 -11.60 -9.12 8.51
N GLY A 296 -12.43 -10.13 8.38
CA GLY A 296 -13.88 -10.00 8.25
C GLY A 296 -14.42 -9.74 6.83
N ASP A 297 -13.65 -9.08 5.94
CA ASP A 297 -14.08 -8.80 4.56
C ASP A 297 -13.59 -9.84 3.54
N GLY A 298 -12.44 -10.48 3.80
CA GLY A 298 -11.83 -11.44 2.87
C GLY A 298 -11.02 -10.75 1.76
N MET A 299 -10.75 -11.45 0.65
CA MET A 299 -10.05 -10.86 -0.50
C MET A 299 -10.98 -9.98 -1.35
N LEU A 300 -10.59 -8.71 -1.50
CA LEU A 300 -11.28 -7.71 -2.30
C LEU A 300 -10.43 -7.33 -3.52
N GLU A 301 -10.99 -7.44 -4.72
CA GLU A 301 -10.31 -6.98 -5.94
C GLU A 301 -10.25 -5.45 -6.02
N LEU A 302 -9.04 -4.88 -6.07
CA LEU A 302 -8.85 -3.42 -6.08
C LEU A 302 -9.46 -2.74 -7.31
N ARG A 303 -9.60 -3.45 -8.44
CA ARG A 303 -10.26 -2.93 -9.65
C ARG A 303 -11.72 -2.52 -9.41
N ASN A 304 -12.39 -3.12 -8.42
CA ASN A 304 -13.78 -2.84 -8.08
C ASN A 304 -13.95 -1.61 -7.16
N MET A 305 -12.83 -1.05 -6.69
CA MET A 305 -12.76 0.09 -5.78
C MET A 305 -12.30 1.38 -6.47
N LEU A 306 -12.11 1.33 -7.80
CA LEU A 306 -11.61 2.45 -8.59
C LEU A 306 -12.64 3.59 -8.67
N PRO A 307 -12.19 4.87 -8.61
CA PRO A 307 -13.09 5.98 -8.85
C PRO A 307 -13.71 5.90 -10.25
N PRO A 308 -15.01 6.24 -10.40
CA PRO A 308 -15.68 6.24 -11.70
C PRO A 308 -14.92 7.08 -12.72
N LYS A 309 -14.78 6.58 -13.95
CA LYS A 309 -14.10 7.27 -15.07
C LYS A 309 -12.60 7.52 -14.85
N SER A 310 -11.91 6.72 -14.04
CA SER A 310 -10.49 6.92 -13.73
C SER A 310 -9.48 6.48 -14.79
N ASN A 311 -9.95 6.06 -15.97
CA ASN A 311 -9.18 5.48 -17.07
C ASN A 311 -8.37 4.22 -16.73
N TRP A 312 -8.18 3.86 -15.46
CA TRP A 312 -7.62 2.59 -15.01
C TRP A 312 -8.55 1.43 -15.41
N THR A 313 -7.99 0.40 -16.04
CA THR A 313 -8.77 -0.73 -16.56
C THR A 313 -8.45 -2.04 -15.87
N ASN A 314 -7.22 -2.21 -15.39
CA ASN A 314 -6.81 -3.37 -14.61
C ASN A 314 -5.63 -3.00 -13.71
N LEU A 315 -5.83 -3.02 -12.40
CA LEU A 315 -4.72 -2.95 -11.44
C LEU A 315 -4.12 -4.35 -11.32
N ARG A 316 -2.90 -4.53 -11.79
CA ARG A 316 -2.32 -5.87 -12.00
C ARG A 316 -1.73 -6.45 -10.72
N GLN A 317 -0.98 -5.63 -9.99
CA GLN A 317 -0.36 -6.01 -8.73
C GLN A 317 -0.37 -4.84 -7.78
N ALA A 318 -0.75 -5.10 -6.53
CA ALA A 318 -0.36 -4.28 -5.40
C ALA A 318 0.94 -4.88 -4.84
N LEU A 319 1.93 -4.03 -4.62
CA LEU A 319 3.27 -4.44 -4.21
C LEU A 319 3.54 -4.11 -2.75
N ASP A 320 2.94 -3.04 -2.23
CA ASP A 320 3.16 -2.61 -0.87
C ASP A 320 1.98 -1.76 -0.32
N ILE A 321 1.85 -1.72 1.01
CA ILE A 321 0.81 -0.99 1.74
C ILE A 321 1.38 -0.43 3.05
N ASN A 322 1.09 0.84 3.34
CA ASN A 322 1.51 1.48 4.60
C ASN A 322 0.43 1.44 5.69
N ASP A 323 0.73 1.97 6.88
CA ASP A 323 -0.16 1.94 8.05
C ASP A 323 -1.42 2.81 7.91
N PHE A 324 -1.45 3.67 6.89
CA PHE A 324 -2.60 4.49 6.54
C PHE A 324 -3.50 3.81 5.50
N GLY A 325 -3.22 2.56 5.13
CA GLY A 325 -3.96 1.82 4.11
C GLY A 325 -3.72 2.34 2.70
N GLN A 326 -2.62 3.06 2.47
CA GLN A 326 -2.25 3.51 1.14
C GLN A 326 -1.51 2.40 0.41
N ILE A 327 -1.94 2.12 -0.82
CA ILE A 327 -1.48 0.97 -1.58
C ILE A 327 -0.73 1.45 -2.81
N VAL A 328 0.46 0.92 -3.04
CA VAL A 328 1.21 1.14 -4.28
C VAL A 328 1.29 -0.12 -5.12
N GLY A 329 1.48 0.08 -6.42
CA GLY A 329 1.62 -1.00 -7.37
C GLY A 329 1.63 -0.50 -8.79
N TYR A 330 1.21 -1.36 -9.72
CA TYR A 330 1.08 -0.98 -11.13
C TYR A 330 -0.12 -1.62 -11.82
N GLY A 331 -0.58 -0.97 -12.88
CA GLY A 331 -1.74 -1.41 -13.67
C GLY A 331 -1.80 -0.82 -15.07
N TYR A 332 -2.86 -1.14 -15.80
CA TYR A 332 -3.14 -0.60 -17.12
C TYR A 332 -4.10 0.58 -17.08
N ARG A 333 -3.86 1.52 -18.00
CA ARG A 333 -4.73 2.67 -18.24
C ARG A 333 -5.16 2.75 -19.70
N SER A 334 -6.45 3.00 -19.93
CA SER A 334 -7.08 3.13 -21.25
C SER A 334 -6.68 4.40 -22.02
N ASP A 335 -6.22 5.44 -21.34
CA ASP A 335 -5.76 6.70 -21.92
C ASP A 335 -4.25 6.72 -22.21
N ARG A 336 -3.56 5.61 -21.89
CA ARG A 336 -2.11 5.43 -22.09
C ARG A 336 -1.83 4.28 -23.05
N ASN A 337 -0.55 3.98 -23.20
CA ASN A 337 -0.10 2.76 -23.89
C ASN A 337 -0.41 1.52 -23.01
N ASN A 338 -0.26 0.32 -23.57
CA ASN A 338 -0.47 -0.93 -22.83
C ASN A 338 0.75 -1.34 -21.97
N TYR A 339 1.56 -0.38 -21.50
CA TYR A 339 2.60 -0.67 -20.50
C TYR A 339 2.04 -0.52 -19.09
N ASN A 340 2.82 -0.97 -18.10
CA ASN A 340 2.46 -0.82 -16.69
C ASN A 340 2.62 0.63 -16.24
N HIS A 341 1.65 1.14 -15.51
CA HIS A 341 1.67 2.47 -14.92
C HIS A 341 1.58 2.36 -13.41
N GLY A 342 2.51 2.99 -12.71
CA GLY A 342 2.55 3.01 -11.25
C GLY A 342 1.36 3.78 -10.68
N PHE A 343 0.83 3.31 -9.56
CA PHE A 343 -0.25 3.99 -8.84
C PHE A 343 0.04 4.10 -7.35
N LEU A 344 -0.62 5.10 -6.75
CA LEU A 344 -0.87 5.22 -5.33
C LEU A 344 -2.38 5.29 -5.13
N MET A 345 -2.94 4.28 -4.47
CA MET A 345 -4.34 4.26 -4.05
C MET A 345 -4.45 4.70 -2.60
N THR A 346 -5.44 5.54 -2.30
CA THR A 346 -5.70 5.98 -0.94
C THR A 346 -7.19 5.96 -0.66
N SER A 347 -7.55 5.39 0.49
CA SER A 347 -8.94 5.29 0.91
C SER A 347 -9.52 6.68 1.15
N VAL A 348 -10.78 6.87 0.74
CA VAL A 348 -11.50 8.13 0.88
C VAL A 348 -12.58 7.94 1.92
N TYR A 349 -12.54 8.78 2.96
CA TYR A 349 -13.51 8.77 4.05
C TYR A 349 -14.33 10.06 4.04
N PRO A 350 -15.51 10.07 3.40
CA PRO A 350 -16.41 11.22 3.43
C PRO A 350 -16.83 11.58 4.86
N THR A 351 -16.51 12.80 5.31
CA THR A 351 -16.94 13.31 6.62
C THR A 351 -18.18 14.19 6.55
N PHE A 352 -18.55 14.61 5.33
CA PHE A 352 -19.78 15.34 5.03
C PHE A 352 -20.35 14.93 3.68
N THR A 353 -21.55 15.39 3.33
CA THR A 353 -22.24 14.92 2.13
C THR A 353 -22.60 16.04 1.16
N LEU A 354 -22.54 15.76 -0.13
CA LEU A 354 -23.12 16.57 -1.20
C LEU A 354 -24.40 15.93 -1.75
N ASP A 355 -25.45 16.73 -1.85
CA ASP A 355 -26.68 16.37 -2.56
C ASP A 355 -26.46 16.40 -4.10
N GLN A 356 -27.32 15.72 -4.86
CA GLN A 356 -27.38 15.88 -6.32
C GLN A 356 -27.74 17.33 -6.70
N PRO A 357 -27.14 17.91 -7.76
CA PRO A 357 -27.51 19.24 -8.24
C PRO A 357 -28.98 19.30 -8.64
N THR A 358 -29.68 20.35 -8.22
CA THR A 358 -31.10 20.58 -8.55
C THR A 358 -31.26 21.86 -9.38
N PRO A 359 -31.91 21.85 -10.55
CA PRO A 359 -32.71 20.76 -11.12
C PRO A 359 -31.93 19.64 -11.82
N GLY A 360 -30.61 19.77 -12.01
CA GLY A 360 -29.80 18.80 -12.73
C GLY A 360 -29.81 19.00 -14.25
N THR A 361 -30.16 20.20 -14.73
CA THR A 361 -30.31 20.50 -16.17
C THR A 361 -29.23 21.49 -16.62
N ALA A 362 -28.61 21.24 -17.78
CA ALA A 362 -27.64 22.16 -18.35
C ALA A 362 -28.32 23.39 -18.97
N GLY A 363 -27.67 24.55 -18.89
CA GLY A 363 -28.24 25.82 -19.35
C GLY A 363 -29.09 26.54 -18.31
N GLU A 364 -29.37 25.89 -17.17
CA GLU A 364 -30.18 26.42 -16.08
C GLU A 364 -29.35 26.72 -14.82
N VAL A 365 -29.94 27.50 -13.91
CA VAL A 365 -29.38 27.71 -12.57
C VAL A 365 -29.58 26.43 -11.76
N ASN A 366 -28.48 25.87 -11.28
CA ASN A 366 -28.45 24.70 -10.43
C ASN A 366 -28.01 25.08 -9.02
N THR A 367 -28.51 24.32 -8.05
CA THR A 367 -28.17 24.41 -6.64
C THR A 367 -27.55 23.09 -6.22
N ILE A 368 -26.38 23.12 -5.60
CA ILE A 368 -25.78 21.97 -4.92
C ILE A 368 -25.59 22.30 -3.45
N THR A 369 -25.94 21.35 -2.58
CA THR A 369 -25.96 21.56 -1.13
C THR A 369 -25.04 20.56 -0.45
N ALA A 370 -24.16 21.09 0.40
CA ALA A 370 -23.35 20.33 1.33
C ALA A 370 -24.05 20.29 2.71
N ARG A 371 -24.00 19.13 3.38
CA ARG A 371 -24.63 18.88 4.68
C ARG A 371 -23.68 18.18 5.62
N ASN A 372 -23.95 18.24 6.91
CA ASN A 372 -23.14 17.67 7.98
C ASN A 372 -21.76 18.33 8.11
N LEU A 373 -21.64 19.60 7.72
CA LEU A 373 -20.42 20.37 7.91
C LEU A 373 -20.34 20.90 9.34
N THR A 374 -19.12 21.11 9.83
CA THR A 374 -18.88 21.96 11.00
C THR A 374 -19.42 23.39 10.73
N PRO A 375 -20.30 23.96 11.58
CA PRO A 375 -20.82 25.31 11.39
C PRO A 375 -19.70 26.35 11.25
N GLY A 376 -19.79 27.21 10.23
CA GLY A 376 -18.78 28.22 9.92
C GLY A 376 -17.61 27.73 9.06
N SER A 377 -17.48 26.43 8.79
CA SER A 377 -16.44 25.92 7.89
C SER A 377 -16.68 26.37 6.45
N LYS A 378 -15.60 26.69 5.74
CA LYS A 378 -15.64 27.11 4.34
C LYS A 378 -15.44 25.89 3.45
N VAL A 379 -16.48 25.54 2.69
CA VAL A 379 -16.42 24.45 1.71
C VAL A 379 -16.12 24.98 0.32
N TYR A 380 -15.24 24.27 -0.39
CA TYR A 380 -14.94 24.43 -1.80
C TYR A 380 -15.72 23.37 -2.56
N PHE A 381 -16.56 23.79 -3.50
CA PHE A 381 -17.21 22.87 -4.43
C PHE A 381 -16.33 22.73 -5.65
N ILE A 382 -15.88 21.52 -5.90
CA ILE A 382 -14.96 21.19 -6.99
C ILE A 382 -15.62 20.24 -7.96
N TYR A 383 -15.22 20.30 -9.22
CA TYR A 383 -15.71 19.39 -10.24
C TYR A 383 -14.61 18.95 -11.19
N GLY A 384 -14.85 17.85 -11.89
CA GLY A 384 -14.01 17.37 -12.98
C GLY A 384 -14.78 16.43 -13.91
N MET A 385 -14.07 15.92 -14.92
CA MET A 385 -14.65 15.04 -15.94
C MET A 385 -14.03 13.64 -15.92
N VAL A 386 -12.92 13.47 -15.22
CA VAL A 386 -12.13 12.24 -15.14
C VAL A 386 -12.00 11.89 -13.66
N GLY A 387 -12.27 10.63 -13.31
CA GLY A 387 -12.02 10.15 -11.96
C GLY A 387 -10.54 9.94 -11.74
N GLY A 388 -10.11 9.82 -10.49
CA GLY A 388 -8.69 9.59 -10.24
C GLY A 388 -8.32 10.02 -8.84
N GLY A 389 -7.21 10.72 -8.73
CA GLY A 389 -6.62 11.14 -7.47
C GLY A 389 -5.97 12.49 -7.63
N SER A 390 -6.38 13.47 -6.82
CA SER A 390 -5.67 14.74 -6.71
C SER A 390 -5.28 15.00 -5.27
N ILE A 391 -3.98 15.23 -5.05
CA ILE A 391 -3.43 15.59 -3.75
C ILE A 391 -4.03 16.91 -3.29
N ILE A 392 -4.53 16.96 -2.06
CA ILE A 392 -5.01 18.19 -1.44
C ILE A 392 -3.82 18.89 -0.77
N PRO A 393 -3.42 20.09 -1.23
CA PRO A 393 -2.30 20.80 -0.62
C PRO A 393 -2.56 21.07 0.88
N ARG A 394 -1.54 20.85 1.72
CA ARG A 394 -1.57 21.02 3.20
C ARG A 394 -2.38 19.98 3.98
N CYS A 395 -2.86 18.93 3.32
CA CYS A 395 -3.49 17.77 3.95
C CYS A 395 -2.52 16.58 3.97
N GLU A 396 -1.38 16.80 4.61
CA GLU A 396 -0.15 16.02 4.39
C GLU A 396 0.12 14.93 5.43
N ILE A 397 -0.71 14.81 6.49
CA ILE A 397 -0.49 13.84 7.59
C ILE A 397 -1.24 12.52 7.34
N VAL A 398 -2.28 12.57 6.52
CA VAL A 398 -3.08 11.46 6.01
C VAL A 398 -3.43 11.95 4.63
N GLU A 399 -2.90 11.37 3.56
CA GLU A 399 -3.12 11.90 2.20
C GLU A 399 -4.59 11.79 1.80
N ALA A 400 -5.41 12.72 2.28
CA ALA A 400 -6.73 12.95 1.75
C ALA A 400 -6.54 13.35 0.28
N ALA A 401 -7.06 12.51 -0.60
CA ALA A 401 -7.04 12.74 -2.03
C ALA A 401 -8.47 12.88 -2.53
N LEU A 402 -8.65 13.79 -3.47
CA LEU A 402 -9.91 13.93 -4.18
C LEU A 402 -10.03 12.79 -5.17
N GLN A 403 -11.24 12.28 -5.37
CA GLN A 403 -11.51 11.20 -6.35
C GLN A 403 -11.61 11.72 -7.80
N ILE A 404 -11.16 12.95 -8.04
CA ILE A 404 -11.27 13.68 -9.28
C ILE A 404 -9.87 14.04 -9.74
N ASP A 405 -9.57 13.76 -11.01
CA ASP A 405 -8.34 14.19 -11.66
C ASP A 405 -8.47 15.62 -12.22
N ASP A 406 -7.41 16.41 -12.10
CA ASP A 406 -7.34 17.84 -12.47
C ASP A 406 -8.61 18.66 -12.07
N PRO A 407 -8.98 18.70 -10.78
CA PRO A 407 -10.23 19.30 -10.33
C PRO A 407 -10.23 20.83 -10.49
N VAL A 408 -11.41 21.37 -10.80
CA VAL A 408 -11.65 22.81 -10.92
C VAL A 408 -12.59 23.28 -9.82
N ILE A 409 -12.26 24.39 -9.17
CA ILE A 409 -13.14 25.01 -8.17
C ILE A 409 -14.31 25.71 -8.88
N ALA A 410 -15.53 25.23 -8.66
CA ALA A 410 -16.76 25.89 -9.14
C ALA A 410 -17.10 27.13 -8.29
N GLY A 411 -16.82 27.07 -6.99
CA GLY A 411 -17.13 28.14 -6.05
C GLY A 411 -16.95 27.70 -4.61
N THR A 412 -17.32 28.58 -3.67
CA THR A 412 -17.22 28.31 -2.24
C THR A 412 -18.45 28.80 -1.51
N ALA A 413 -18.80 28.15 -0.41
CA ALA A 413 -19.80 28.64 0.53
C ALA A 413 -19.35 28.38 1.97
N THR A 414 -19.97 29.06 2.93
CA THR A 414 -19.72 28.86 4.36
C THR A 414 -20.91 28.14 4.98
N ALA A 415 -20.64 27.14 5.80
CA ALA A 415 -21.67 26.40 6.51
C ALA A 415 -22.42 27.31 7.48
N ASP A 416 -23.75 27.24 7.45
CA ASP A 416 -24.62 27.92 8.38
C ASP A 416 -24.62 27.26 9.78
N ALA A 417 -25.46 27.77 10.68
CA ALA A 417 -25.58 27.22 12.04
C ALA A 417 -26.08 25.77 12.09
N ASN A 418 -26.64 25.24 11.00
CA ASN A 418 -27.11 23.86 10.88
C ASN A 418 -26.11 22.97 10.15
N GLY A 419 -24.91 23.47 9.83
CA GLY A 419 -23.91 22.70 9.07
C GLY A 419 -24.27 22.52 7.60
N VAL A 420 -25.01 23.48 7.01
CA VAL A 420 -25.44 23.45 5.61
C VAL A 420 -24.76 24.57 4.83
N ALA A 421 -24.20 24.25 3.67
CA ALA A 421 -23.62 25.21 2.75
C ALA A 421 -24.12 24.97 1.33
N THR A 422 -24.48 26.01 0.59
CA THR A 422 -25.08 25.87 -0.74
C THR A 422 -24.35 26.70 -1.77
N LEU A 423 -24.03 26.10 -2.90
CA LEU A 423 -23.56 26.79 -4.09
C LEU A 423 -24.68 26.85 -5.14
N VAL A 424 -24.96 28.06 -5.63
CA VAL A 424 -25.92 28.31 -6.70
C VAL A 424 -25.16 28.84 -7.91
N GLY A 425 -25.34 28.22 -9.07
CA GLY A 425 -24.61 28.59 -10.28
C GLY A 425 -25.29 28.12 -11.56
N LYS A 426 -25.11 28.87 -12.64
CA LYS A 426 -25.60 28.47 -13.97
C LYS A 426 -24.67 27.42 -14.57
N VAL A 427 -25.19 26.24 -14.87
CA VAL A 427 -24.43 25.20 -15.58
C VAL A 427 -24.44 25.53 -17.07
N PRO A 428 -23.29 25.57 -17.77
CA PRO A 428 -23.28 25.89 -19.20
C PRO A 428 -24.04 24.85 -20.04
N SER A 429 -24.84 25.28 -21.02
CA SER A 429 -25.60 24.37 -21.91
C SER A 429 -24.72 23.35 -22.66
N LYS A 430 -23.44 23.68 -22.89
CA LYS A 430 -22.45 22.77 -23.51
C LYS A 430 -22.13 21.52 -22.67
N TRP A 431 -22.67 21.42 -21.46
CA TRP A 431 -22.51 20.26 -20.57
C TRP A 431 -23.70 19.30 -20.60
N ALA A 432 -24.75 19.59 -21.37
CA ALA A 432 -25.85 18.66 -21.59
C ALA A 432 -25.32 17.30 -22.08
N GLY A 433 -25.80 16.22 -21.46
CA GLY A 433 -25.40 14.84 -21.72
C GLY A 433 -23.99 14.45 -21.25
N LYS A 434 -23.23 15.36 -20.64
CA LYS A 434 -21.89 15.04 -20.10
C LYS A 434 -21.98 14.64 -18.64
N GLU A 435 -21.28 13.56 -18.30
CA GLU A 435 -21.07 13.15 -16.91
C GLU A 435 -19.97 13.97 -16.27
N VAL A 436 -20.32 14.63 -15.17
CA VAL A 436 -19.48 15.49 -14.35
C VAL A 436 -19.37 14.87 -12.96
N LEU A 437 -18.16 14.87 -12.43
CA LEU A 437 -17.86 14.47 -11.06
C LEU A 437 -17.81 15.74 -10.21
N ILE A 438 -18.45 15.73 -9.04
CA ILE A 438 -18.47 16.86 -8.11
C ILE A 438 -18.12 16.35 -6.72
N GLN A 439 -17.23 17.06 -6.03
CA GLN A 439 -16.87 16.76 -4.65
C GLN A 439 -16.76 18.08 -3.86
N GLY A 440 -16.87 17.98 -2.54
CA GLY A 440 -16.68 19.07 -1.61
C GLY A 440 -15.36 18.90 -0.88
N LEU A 441 -14.71 20.03 -0.57
CA LEU A 441 -13.47 20.06 0.20
C LEU A 441 -13.54 21.16 1.28
N VAL A 442 -13.25 20.82 2.53
CA VAL A 442 -12.93 21.79 3.59
C VAL A 442 -11.44 21.71 3.87
N SER A 443 -10.66 22.53 3.15
CA SER A 443 -9.19 22.40 3.13
C SER A 443 -8.49 22.70 4.46
N SER A 444 -9.15 23.37 5.41
CA SER A 444 -8.60 23.60 6.75
C SER A 444 -8.63 22.36 7.64
N GLU A 445 -9.53 21.42 7.34
CA GLU A 445 -9.80 20.21 8.13
C GLU A 445 -9.43 18.94 7.35
N CYS A 446 -9.10 19.06 6.05
CA CYS A 446 -8.84 17.94 5.14
C CYS A 446 -10.06 17.02 4.95
N ASP A 447 -11.22 17.55 5.28
CA ASP A 447 -12.50 16.89 5.09
C ASP A 447 -12.92 16.95 3.63
N ILE A 448 -13.39 15.81 3.15
CA ILE A 448 -13.92 15.64 1.79
C ILE A 448 -15.34 15.10 1.87
N SER A 449 -16.14 15.42 0.86
CA SER A 449 -17.47 14.84 0.72
C SER A 449 -17.43 13.50 -0.01
N ASN A 450 -18.58 12.82 -0.04
CA ASN A 450 -18.83 11.79 -1.04
C ASN A 450 -18.67 12.35 -2.46
N LEU A 451 -18.35 11.49 -3.42
CA LEU A 451 -18.35 11.84 -4.83
C LEU A 451 -19.79 11.88 -5.35
N VAL A 452 -20.15 12.96 -6.04
CA VAL A 452 -21.41 13.10 -6.76
C VAL A 452 -21.15 12.97 -8.25
N VAL A 453 -21.67 11.91 -8.86
CA VAL A 453 -21.68 11.73 -10.31
C VAL A 453 -23.01 12.26 -10.85
N VAL A 454 -22.95 13.22 -11.76
CA VAL A 454 -24.14 13.83 -12.38
C VAL A 454 -24.01 13.88 -13.89
N LYS A 455 -25.08 13.48 -14.60
CA LYS A 455 -25.23 13.70 -16.04
C LYS A 455 -26.27 14.79 -16.23
N PHE A 456 -25.85 16.00 -16.56
CA PHE A 456 -26.78 17.10 -16.76
C PHE A 456 -27.64 16.86 -17.99
N GLU A 457 -28.97 16.97 -17.83
CA GLU A 457 -29.93 16.82 -18.93
C GLU A 457 -29.90 17.99 -19.92
#